data_AF-A0A423XJS3-F1
#
_entry.id   AF-A0A423XJS3-F1
#
_cell.length_a   1.000
_cell.length_b   1.000
_cell.length_c   1.000
_cell.angle_alpha   90.00
_cell.angle_beta   90.00
_cell.angle_gamma   90.00
#
_symmetry.space_group_name_H-M   'P 1'
#
loop_
_entity.id
_entity.type
_entity.pdbx_description
1 polymer ?
#
loop_
_entity_poly.entity_id
_entity_poly.type
_entity_poly.pdbx_seq_one_letter_code
_entity_poly.pdbx_strand_id
1 'polypeptide(L)'
;MHGGLRDEGDPPQSGFQFSSTRPLTIAKNEPVGVVDDVLTFILLTIAVSGGDFKSDCFKWWNKAVRLALALELHREDEHCPALMSPCANPLCSCKRDKEDFSLRSAEAREERRRVFWLLYCLDRHLALSFNRVLDIPDSYCQVYDPLPEYIWENLDSIGLEDLPARVFGPSTLVTGTGFFEYFLPLMAILGDIIDLHHKRHHPRLGMVDDSHPVAIISDLLTKCEASIEGSRRGAGHVDHNATLSTPTTIGPSIKDLLCTDTTLPSATQTFPPNNVPAPPPKSRAKDRSRLRLVTAYSTHILHVLHVLLHGKWDAISMLDDDDDWITSPSFNNCASHAIAASQAVSQILESDPELTFMPYLFGIYLLHGSFILLLFADRMPRVGPNQSVELACETIIRAHEKNFRKVLRSTLYSVRGSSPTEWEEHNARRRALSLYRWTKGAKGLAL
;
A
#
# COMPACT_ATOMS: atom_id res chain seq x y z
N MET A 1 -16.21 35.06 14.64
CA MET A 1 -16.92 36.36 14.65
C MET A 1 -17.10 36.72 13.18
N HIS A 2 -18.27 36.92 12.58
CA HIS A 2 -19.58 37.48 12.97
C HIS A 2 -20.69 36.56 12.41
N GLY A 3 -21.91 36.47 12.92
CA GLY A 3 -22.76 37.52 13.51
C GLY A 3 -23.90 37.80 12.54
N GLY A 4 -24.92 36.94 12.49
CA GLY A 4 -26.11 37.12 11.68
C GLY A 4 -27.17 37.91 12.45
N LEU A 5 -27.45 39.12 11.97
CA LEU A 5 -28.43 40.07 12.49
C LEU A 5 -29.87 39.51 12.39
N ARG A 6 -30.64 39.67 13.47
CA ARG A 6 -32.12 39.58 13.46
C ARG A 6 -32.66 40.99 13.21
N ASP A 7 -33.65 41.09 12.34
CA ASP A 7 -34.43 42.31 12.11
C ASP A 7 -35.42 42.48 13.29
N GLU A 8 -35.35 43.62 13.98
CA GLU A 8 -36.33 44.00 15.00
C GLU A 8 -37.55 44.60 14.29
N GLY A 9 -38.66 43.87 14.20
CA GLY A 9 -39.86 44.45 13.58
C GLY A 9 -41.15 43.63 13.50
N ASP A 10 -41.18 42.33 13.80
CA ASP A 10 -42.43 41.55 13.64
C ASP A 10 -43.18 41.29 14.97
N PRO A 11 -44.48 41.63 15.07
CA PRO A 11 -45.30 41.40 16.25
C PRO A 11 -45.64 39.90 16.43
N PRO A 12 -45.99 39.46 17.66
CA PRO A 12 -46.07 38.04 17.98
C PRO A 12 -47.35 37.43 17.39
N GLN A 13 -47.22 36.64 16.33
CA GLN A 13 -48.31 35.76 15.92
C GLN A 13 -48.37 34.54 16.85
N SER A 14 -49.38 34.57 17.71
CA SER A 14 -49.84 33.49 18.56
C SER A 14 -50.25 32.26 17.74
N GLY A 15 -49.73 31.09 18.13
CA GLY A 15 -50.44 29.83 17.94
C GLY A 15 -49.93 28.90 16.85
N PHE A 16 -48.67 28.44 16.95
CA PHE A 16 -48.29 27.10 16.49
C PHE A 16 -47.24 26.52 17.45
N GLN A 17 -47.64 25.54 18.27
CA GLN A 17 -46.72 24.75 19.07
C GLN A 17 -45.89 23.86 18.13
N PHE A 18 -44.74 24.36 17.68
CA PHE A 18 -43.67 23.45 17.26
C PHE A 18 -43.10 22.81 18.52
N SER A 19 -43.42 21.53 18.72
CA SER A 19 -42.68 20.66 19.64
C SER A 19 -41.24 20.55 19.11
N SER A 20 -40.38 21.52 19.45
CA SER A 20 -38.93 21.37 19.26
C SER A 20 -38.37 20.54 20.39
N THR A 21 -38.74 19.26 20.43
CA THR A 21 -37.94 18.25 21.14
C THR A 21 -36.68 18.03 20.32
N ARG A 22 -35.75 18.99 20.36
CA ARG A 22 -34.35 18.68 20.09
C ARG A 22 -33.95 17.69 21.19
N PRO A 23 -33.53 16.47 20.85
CA PRO A 23 -33.05 15.54 21.87
C PRO A 23 -31.92 16.23 22.65
N LEU A 24 -32.01 16.25 23.98
CA LEU A 24 -30.90 16.68 24.80
C LEU A 24 -29.75 15.70 24.58
N THR A 25 -28.66 16.17 23.96
CA THR A 25 -27.38 15.46 23.92
C THR A 25 -26.79 15.46 25.33
N ILE A 26 -26.96 14.35 26.04
CA ILE A 26 -26.18 14.01 27.24
C ILE A 26 -24.87 13.36 26.74
N ALA A 27 -23.78 13.36 27.51
CA ALA A 27 -22.51 12.69 27.16
C ALA A 27 -22.64 11.19 26.76
N LYS A 28 -23.81 10.57 26.98
CA LYS A 28 -24.16 9.22 26.53
C LYS A 28 -24.82 9.14 25.14
N ASN A 29 -25.29 10.27 24.60
CA ASN A 29 -26.03 10.39 23.32
C ASN A 29 -25.30 11.29 22.30
N GLU A 30 -24.07 11.71 22.59
CA GLU A 30 -23.20 12.24 21.53
C GLU A 30 -22.90 11.04 20.61
N PRO A 31 -23.10 11.12 19.28
CA PRO A 31 -22.73 10.01 18.41
C PRO A 31 -21.22 9.84 18.52
N VAL A 32 -20.80 8.88 19.36
CA VAL A 32 -19.46 8.33 19.33
C VAL A 32 -19.35 7.74 17.94
N GLY A 33 -18.56 8.35 17.07
CA GLY A 33 -18.47 7.92 15.67
C GLY A 33 -18.17 6.43 15.58
N VAL A 34 -18.62 5.77 14.52
CA VAL A 34 -18.44 4.33 14.33
C VAL A 34 -17.39 4.02 13.27
N VAL A 35 -17.04 2.75 13.10
CA VAL A 35 -16.07 2.31 12.08
C VAL A 35 -16.50 2.72 10.67
N ASP A 36 -17.81 2.72 10.39
CA ASP A 36 -18.38 3.15 9.10
C ASP A 36 -18.15 4.65 8.82
N ASP A 37 -18.13 5.49 9.85
CA ASP A 37 -17.83 6.92 9.70
C ASP A 37 -16.36 7.12 9.28
N VAL A 38 -15.45 6.32 9.85
CA VAL A 38 -14.02 6.31 9.45
C VAL A 38 -13.90 5.89 7.98
N LEU A 39 -14.53 4.78 7.60
CA LEU A 39 -14.53 4.28 6.23
C LEU A 39 -15.12 5.31 5.26
N THR A 40 -16.20 5.98 5.64
CA THR A 40 -16.81 7.06 4.85
C THR A 40 -15.82 8.20 4.59
N PHE A 41 -15.09 8.66 5.62
CA PHE A 41 -14.06 9.69 5.44
C PHE A 41 -12.88 9.21 4.60
N ILE A 42 -12.50 7.94 4.68
CA ILE A 42 -11.49 7.34 3.78
C ILE A 42 -11.97 7.41 2.33
N LEU A 43 -13.20 6.96 2.04
CA LEU A 43 -13.76 6.97 0.69
C LEU A 43 -13.89 8.39 0.12
N LEU A 44 -14.31 9.36 0.93
CA LEU A 44 -14.32 10.78 0.54
C LEU A 44 -12.91 11.29 0.25
N THR A 45 -11.90 10.85 1.01
CA THR A 45 -10.50 11.21 0.74
C THR A 45 -10.08 10.70 -0.63
N ILE A 46 -10.32 9.42 -0.93
CA ILE A 46 -9.99 8.78 -2.22
C ILE A 46 -10.67 9.50 -3.39
N ALA A 47 -11.96 9.79 -3.26
CA ALA A 47 -12.71 10.44 -4.33
C ALA A 47 -12.21 11.87 -4.60
N VAL A 48 -11.91 12.64 -3.56
CA VAL A 48 -11.45 14.03 -3.69
C VAL A 48 -9.99 14.10 -4.15
N SER A 49 -9.12 13.20 -3.68
CA SER A 49 -7.70 13.17 -4.08
C SER A 49 -7.50 12.78 -5.55
N GLY A 50 -8.44 12.04 -6.14
CA GLY A 50 -8.48 11.75 -7.57
C GLY A 50 -8.95 12.92 -8.45
N GLY A 51 -9.52 13.97 -7.87
CA GLY A 51 -10.07 15.12 -8.59
C GLY A 51 -9.05 16.19 -8.99
N ASP A 52 -9.54 17.35 -9.43
CA ASP A 52 -8.71 18.50 -9.81
C ASP A 52 -8.05 19.16 -8.58
N PHE A 53 -8.80 19.27 -7.47
CA PHE A 53 -8.36 19.85 -6.21
C PHE A 53 -7.86 18.79 -5.24
N LYS A 54 -6.79 18.09 -5.63
CA LYS A 54 -6.28 16.91 -4.93
C LYS A 54 -6.02 17.15 -3.44
N SER A 55 -5.53 18.33 -3.09
CA SER A 55 -5.18 18.73 -1.72
C SER A 55 -6.38 18.95 -0.79
N ASP A 56 -7.60 19.13 -1.33
CA ASP A 56 -8.81 19.27 -0.50
C ASP A 56 -9.19 17.97 0.22
N CYS A 57 -8.64 16.83 -0.21
CA CYS A 57 -8.87 15.53 0.42
C CYS A 57 -8.41 15.52 1.89
N PHE A 58 -7.46 16.38 2.28
CA PHE A 58 -6.91 16.40 3.63
C PHE A 58 -7.93 16.75 4.72
N LYS A 59 -9.00 17.47 4.37
CA LYS A 59 -10.09 17.76 5.31
C LYS A 59 -10.76 16.47 5.79
N TRP A 60 -10.96 15.53 4.87
CA TRP A 60 -11.55 14.22 5.12
C TRP A 60 -10.52 13.28 5.75
N TRP A 61 -9.29 13.29 5.23
CA TRP A 61 -8.20 12.50 5.78
C TRP A 61 -7.97 12.78 7.27
N ASN A 62 -7.86 14.06 7.65
CA ASN A 62 -7.65 14.45 9.04
C ASN A 62 -8.86 14.12 9.94
N LYS A 63 -10.06 13.95 9.39
CA LYS A 63 -11.22 13.44 10.13
C LYS A 63 -11.14 11.93 10.30
N ALA A 64 -10.79 11.19 9.24
CA ALA A 64 -10.61 9.75 9.27
C ALA A 64 -9.55 9.34 10.31
N VAL A 65 -8.35 9.93 10.25
CA VAL A 65 -7.25 9.63 11.18
C VAL A 65 -7.64 9.94 12.63
N ARG A 66 -8.15 11.14 12.90
CA ARG A 66 -8.55 11.52 14.27
C ARG A 66 -9.65 10.62 14.83
N LEU A 67 -10.64 10.28 14.01
CA LEU A 67 -11.73 9.41 14.46
C LEU A 67 -11.22 7.97 14.67
N ALA A 68 -10.40 7.42 13.77
CA ALA A 68 -9.80 6.10 13.94
C ALA A 68 -8.96 5.99 15.23
N LEU A 69 -8.18 7.03 15.55
CA LEU A 69 -7.42 7.09 16.79
C LEU A 69 -8.33 7.23 18.02
N ALA A 70 -9.39 8.04 17.94
CA ALA A 70 -10.38 8.19 19.01
C ALA A 70 -11.17 6.90 19.28
N LEU A 71 -11.39 6.09 18.24
CA LEU A 71 -11.99 4.75 18.34
C LEU A 71 -10.98 3.65 18.67
N GLU A 72 -9.72 4.01 18.90
CA GLU A 72 -8.62 3.11 19.25
C GLU A 72 -8.40 1.99 18.24
N LEU A 73 -8.69 2.20 16.94
CA LEU A 73 -8.52 1.15 15.93
C LEU A 73 -7.07 0.66 15.83
N HIS A 74 -6.11 1.54 16.12
CA HIS A 74 -4.67 1.26 16.17
C HIS A 74 -4.23 0.36 17.34
N ARG A 75 -5.13 0.08 18.30
CA ARG A 75 -4.90 -0.74 19.50
C ARG A 75 -6.01 -1.76 19.71
N GLU A 76 -6.66 -2.19 18.62
CA GLU A 76 -7.79 -3.13 18.62
C GLU A 76 -7.46 -4.48 19.28
N ASP A 77 -6.18 -4.84 19.31
CA ASP A 77 -5.67 -6.10 19.86
C ASP A 77 -4.79 -5.89 21.10
N GLU A 78 -4.79 -4.67 21.65
CA GLU A 78 -4.05 -4.42 22.88
C GLU A 78 -4.70 -5.14 24.06
N HIS A 79 -3.92 -6.03 24.68
CA HIS A 79 -4.31 -6.74 25.88
C HIS A 79 -4.04 -5.88 27.12
N CYS A 80 -4.92 -5.99 28.11
CA CYS A 80 -4.71 -5.30 29.37
C CYS A 80 -3.46 -5.84 30.08
N PRO A 81 -2.49 -4.98 30.45
CA PRO A 81 -1.31 -5.42 31.19
C PRO A 81 -1.57 -5.66 32.68
N ALA A 82 -2.83 -5.54 33.15
CA ALA A 82 -3.14 -5.70 34.56
C ALA A 82 -2.91 -7.15 35.02
N LEU A 83 -2.03 -7.30 36.00
CA LEU A 83 -1.73 -8.59 36.65
C LEU A 83 -2.89 -9.14 37.50
N MET A 84 -3.92 -8.33 37.76
CA MET A 84 -5.04 -8.64 38.65
C MET A 84 -6.36 -8.56 37.88
N SER A 85 -7.15 -9.64 37.92
CA SER A 85 -8.51 -9.70 37.39
C SER A 85 -9.53 -9.53 38.53
N PRO A 86 -10.54 -8.65 38.40
CA PRO A 86 -10.84 -7.80 37.25
C PRO A 86 -9.99 -6.51 37.22
N CYS A 87 -9.71 -6.02 36.01
CA CYS A 87 -9.02 -4.74 35.82
C CYS A 87 -9.79 -3.57 36.47
N ALA A 88 -9.07 -2.75 37.23
CA ALA A 88 -9.62 -1.60 37.95
C ALA A 88 -9.88 -0.38 37.04
N ASN A 89 -9.23 -0.31 35.87
CA ASN A 89 -9.43 0.79 34.93
C ASN A 89 -10.76 0.58 34.17
N PRO A 90 -11.78 1.45 34.37
CA PRO A 90 -13.07 1.32 33.71
C PRO A 90 -13.01 1.59 32.19
N LEU A 91 -11.96 2.24 31.72
CA LEU A 91 -11.71 2.54 30.30
C LEU A 91 -10.78 1.50 29.63
N CYS A 92 -10.45 0.41 30.33
CA CYS A 92 -9.50 -0.56 29.79
C CYS A 92 -10.13 -1.49 28.73
N SER A 93 -9.37 -1.81 27.69
CA SER A 93 -9.74 -2.71 26.59
C SER A 93 -10.27 -4.07 27.09
N CYS A 94 -9.72 -4.63 28.16
CA CYS A 94 -10.17 -5.91 28.73
C CYS A 94 -11.61 -5.93 29.27
N LYS A 95 -12.29 -4.78 29.37
CA LYS A 95 -13.72 -4.76 29.65
C LYS A 95 -14.57 -4.97 28.38
N ARG A 96 -14.01 -4.76 27.18
CA ARG A 96 -14.59 -5.17 25.89
C ARG A 96 -14.61 -6.70 25.76
N ASP A 97 -13.55 -7.37 26.23
CA ASP A 97 -13.41 -8.85 26.21
C ASP A 97 -14.42 -9.61 27.11
N LYS A 98 -15.34 -8.90 27.78
CA LYS A 98 -16.45 -9.54 28.51
C LYS A 98 -17.66 -9.84 27.62
N GLU A 99 -17.65 -9.39 26.37
CA GLU A 99 -18.63 -9.82 25.37
C GLU A 99 -18.34 -11.26 24.98
N ASP A 100 -19.38 -12.10 24.92
CA ASP A 100 -19.24 -13.50 24.53
C ASP A 100 -18.47 -13.61 23.21
N PHE A 101 -17.44 -14.46 23.19
CA PHE A 101 -16.66 -14.76 21.99
C PHE A 101 -17.59 -15.44 20.99
N SER A 102 -18.10 -14.65 20.06
CA SER A 102 -19.11 -15.05 19.07
C SER A 102 -18.59 -14.71 17.69
N LEU A 103 -19.13 -15.36 16.67
CA LEU A 103 -18.79 -15.07 15.28
C LEU A 103 -18.98 -13.58 14.93
N ARG A 104 -20.07 -12.96 15.41
CA ARG A 104 -20.36 -11.53 15.20
C ARG A 104 -19.34 -10.61 15.85
N SER A 105 -18.88 -10.93 17.05
CA SER A 105 -17.85 -10.12 17.71
C SER A 105 -16.49 -10.31 17.04
N ALA A 106 -16.17 -11.50 16.54
CA ALA A 106 -14.96 -11.73 15.75
C ALA A 106 -14.98 -10.98 14.41
N GLU A 107 -16.10 -11.01 13.69
CA GLU A 107 -16.34 -10.28 12.45
C GLU A 107 -16.18 -8.77 12.66
N ALA A 108 -16.88 -8.18 13.62
CA ALA A 108 -16.81 -6.74 13.91
C ALA A 108 -15.39 -6.28 14.29
N ARG A 109 -14.63 -7.10 15.02
CA ARG A 109 -13.22 -6.80 15.31
C ARG A 109 -12.37 -6.85 14.05
N GLU A 110 -12.62 -7.80 13.16
CA GLU A 110 -11.91 -7.91 11.90
C GLU A 110 -12.19 -6.76 10.93
N GLU A 111 -13.44 -6.28 10.86
CA GLU A 111 -13.79 -5.06 10.12
C GLU A 111 -13.00 -3.86 10.62
N ARG A 112 -12.89 -3.71 11.95
CA ARG A 112 -12.10 -2.64 12.59
C ARG A 112 -10.61 -2.73 12.22
N ARG A 113 -10.01 -3.93 12.23
CA ARG A 113 -8.63 -4.14 11.77
C ARG A 113 -8.48 -3.77 10.31
N ARG A 114 -9.35 -4.26 9.43
CA ARG A 114 -9.31 -3.98 7.98
C ARG A 114 -9.41 -2.49 7.69
N VAL A 115 -10.30 -1.75 8.38
CA VAL A 115 -10.42 -0.29 8.23
C VAL A 115 -9.17 0.43 8.71
N PHE A 116 -8.56 0.01 9.83
CA PHE A 116 -7.29 0.55 10.28
C PHE A 116 -6.16 0.30 9.27
N TRP A 117 -6.02 -0.92 8.77
CA TRP A 117 -4.97 -1.26 7.81
C TRP A 117 -5.17 -0.58 6.45
N LEU A 118 -6.42 -0.33 6.03
CA LEU A 118 -6.70 0.49 4.86
C LEU A 118 -6.23 1.93 5.07
N LEU A 119 -6.52 2.50 6.24
CA LEU A 119 -6.04 3.82 6.62
C LEU A 119 -4.50 3.86 6.65
N TYR A 120 -3.84 2.86 7.24
CA TYR A 120 -2.39 2.73 7.26
C TYR A 120 -1.80 2.75 5.84
N CYS A 121 -2.31 1.91 4.93
CA CYS A 121 -1.85 1.85 3.54
C CYS A 121 -2.01 3.19 2.81
N LEU A 122 -3.16 3.86 3.02
CA LEU A 122 -3.44 5.14 2.39
C LEU A 122 -2.59 6.27 2.96
N ASP A 123 -2.19 6.22 4.23
CA ASP A 123 -1.29 7.21 4.82
C ASP A 123 0.04 7.26 4.06
N ARG A 124 0.66 6.11 3.81
CA ARG A 124 1.91 6.03 3.05
C ARG A 124 1.73 6.43 1.59
N HIS A 125 0.65 6.00 0.96
CA HIS A 125 0.32 6.39 -0.41
C HIS A 125 0.14 7.90 -0.57
N LEU A 126 -0.60 8.55 0.34
CA LEU A 126 -0.83 10.00 0.32
C LEU A 126 0.43 10.77 0.73
N ALA A 127 1.21 10.25 1.68
CA ALA A 127 2.48 10.83 2.08
C ALA A 127 3.49 10.88 0.93
N LEU A 128 3.62 9.78 0.17
CA LEU A 128 4.39 9.78 -1.08
C LEU A 128 3.78 10.78 -2.07
N SER A 129 2.48 10.69 -2.35
CA SER A 129 1.82 11.54 -3.35
C SER A 129 1.97 13.04 -3.09
N PHE A 130 1.94 13.46 -1.83
CA PHE A 130 1.93 14.87 -1.44
C PHE A 130 3.19 15.34 -0.72
N ASN A 131 4.27 14.54 -0.76
CA ASN A 131 5.54 14.83 -0.10
C ASN A 131 5.38 15.19 1.39
N ARG A 132 4.54 14.43 2.11
CA ARG A 132 4.23 14.65 3.53
C ARG A 132 4.93 13.61 4.41
N VAL A 133 5.08 13.94 5.69
CA VAL A 133 5.40 12.97 6.74
C VAL A 133 4.20 12.07 7.02
N LEU A 134 4.44 10.89 7.61
CA LEU A 134 3.40 9.93 7.98
C LEU A 134 2.55 10.47 9.14
N ASP A 135 1.22 10.34 9.03
CA ASP A 135 0.31 10.67 10.13
C ASP A 135 0.15 9.49 11.11
N ILE A 136 0.43 8.26 10.68
CA ILE A 136 0.32 7.03 11.49
C ILE A 136 1.71 6.37 11.57
N PRO A 137 2.50 6.57 12.64
CA PRO A 137 3.77 5.86 12.77
C PRO A 137 3.57 4.37 13.09
N ASP A 138 4.52 3.53 12.68
CA ASP A 138 4.46 2.08 12.94
C ASP A 138 4.40 1.74 14.44
N SER A 139 4.99 2.59 15.28
CA SER A 139 4.95 2.44 16.74
C SER A 139 3.55 2.51 17.35
N TYR A 140 2.55 3.02 16.61
CA TYR A 140 1.16 3.04 17.07
C TYR A 140 0.41 1.75 16.75
N CYS A 141 0.95 0.87 15.90
CA CYS A 141 0.24 -0.27 15.34
C CYS A 141 0.27 -1.48 16.29
N GLN A 142 -0.59 -1.47 17.31
CA GLN A 142 -0.85 -2.62 18.19
C GLN A 142 -2.09 -3.39 17.71
N VAL A 143 -2.04 -3.81 16.45
CA VAL A 143 -3.11 -4.51 15.74
C VAL A 143 -2.51 -5.74 15.08
N TYR A 144 -3.23 -6.85 15.09
CA TYR A 144 -2.86 -8.02 14.28
C TYR A 144 -2.97 -7.69 12.79
N ASP A 145 -2.15 -8.34 11.98
CA ASP A 145 -2.32 -8.38 10.53
C ASP A 145 -3.74 -8.86 10.15
N PRO A 146 -4.33 -8.36 9.04
CA PRO A 146 -5.65 -8.80 8.63
C PRO A 146 -5.70 -10.31 8.35
N LEU A 147 -6.84 -10.93 8.62
CA LEU A 147 -7.08 -12.30 8.17
C LEU A 147 -6.92 -12.39 6.64
N PRO A 148 -6.27 -13.47 6.15
CA PRO A 148 -6.21 -13.78 4.73
C PRO A 148 -7.57 -13.67 4.05
N GLU A 149 -7.61 -13.16 2.83
CA GLU A 149 -8.88 -12.81 2.18
C GLU A 149 -9.80 -14.01 2.01
N TYR A 150 -9.24 -15.18 1.70
CA TYR A 150 -10.01 -16.42 1.58
C TYR A 150 -10.65 -16.86 2.90
N ILE A 151 -10.07 -16.52 4.05
CA ILE A 151 -10.65 -16.83 5.37
C ILE A 151 -11.78 -15.85 5.65
N TRP A 152 -11.54 -14.56 5.38
CA TRP A 152 -12.54 -13.52 5.56
C TRP A 152 -13.80 -13.76 4.71
N GLU A 153 -13.64 -14.11 3.44
CA GLU A 153 -14.75 -14.44 2.54
C GLU A 153 -15.55 -15.68 3.00
N ASN A 154 -14.96 -16.53 3.84
CA ASN A 154 -15.56 -17.79 4.31
C ASN A 154 -15.67 -17.85 5.84
N LEU A 155 -15.73 -16.69 6.52
CA LEU A 155 -15.65 -16.62 7.99
C LEU A 155 -16.76 -17.43 8.67
N ASP A 156 -17.96 -17.44 8.10
CA ASP A 156 -19.11 -18.22 8.58
C ASP A 156 -18.91 -19.74 8.53
N SER A 157 -17.95 -20.20 7.72
CA SER A 157 -17.69 -21.63 7.47
C SER A 157 -16.52 -22.19 8.27
N ILE A 158 -15.76 -21.34 8.96
CA ILE A 158 -14.52 -21.70 9.67
C ILE A 158 -14.79 -21.58 11.18
N GLY A 159 -14.44 -22.61 11.96
CA GLY A 159 -14.52 -22.54 13.41
C GLY A 159 -13.58 -21.46 13.97
N LEU A 160 -13.98 -20.76 15.04
CA LEU A 160 -13.13 -19.70 15.61
C LEU A 160 -11.79 -20.25 16.13
N GLU A 161 -11.77 -21.52 16.54
CA GLU A 161 -10.60 -22.29 16.95
C GLU A 161 -9.63 -22.60 15.79
N ASP A 162 -10.12 -22.58 14.54
CA ASP A 162 -9.34 -22.88 13.34
C ASP A 162 -8.76 -21.61 12.70
N LEU A 163 -8.96 -20.43 13.31
CA LEU A 163 -8.38 -19.18 12.82
C LEU A 163 -6.86 -19.22 12.92
N PRO A 164 -6.13 -18.78 11.87
CA PRO A 164 -4.69 -18.82 11.86
C PRO A 164 -4.09 -17.89 12.92
N ALA A 165 -2.92 -18.27 13.41
CA ALA A 165 -2.09 -17.38 14.22
C ALA A 165 -1.71 -16.15 13.38
N ARG A 166 -1.70 -15.00 14.06
CA ARG A 166 -1.47 -13.68 13.47
C ARG A 166 -0.29 -12.98 14.12
N VAL A 167 0.33 -12.07 13.38
CA VAL A 167 1.49 -11.29 13.83
C VAL A 167 1.03 -9.87 14.14
N PHE A 168 1.59 -9.28 15.19
CA PHE A 168 1.35 -7.87 15.51
C PHE A 168 2.15 -6.94 14.59
N GLY A 169 1.51 -5.86 14.17
CA GLY A 169 2.14 -4.79 13.42
C GLY A 169 2.23 -5.06 11.92
N PRO A 170 2.83 -4.12 11.17
CA PRO A 170 2.86 -4.19 9.72
C PRO A 170 3.81 -5.30 9.25
N SER A 171 3.27 -6.27 8.50
CA SER A 171 4.10 -7.25 7.79
C SER A 171 4.81 -6.59 6.61
N THR A 172 5.98 -7.10 6.22
CA THR A 172 6.73 -6.69 5.02
C THR A 172 6.81 -7.81 3.97
N LEU A 173 6.08 -8.92 4.18
CA LEU A 173 6.07 -10.08 3.29
C LEU A 173 4.72 -10.22 2.59
N VAL A 174 4.76 -10.45 1.27
CA VAL A 174 3.57 -10.76 0.48
C VAL A 174 3.16 -12.21 0.74
N THR A 175 1.93 -12.40 1.20
CA THR A 175 1.42 -13.72 1.64
C THR A 175 0.33 -14.27 0.73
N GLY A 176 -0.26 -13.45 -0.13
CA GLY A 176 -1.45 -13.82 -0.89
C GLY A 176 -1.88 -12.78 -1.93
N THR A 177 -3.15 -12.86 -2.35
CA THR A 177 -3.70 -12.05 -3.46
C THR A 177 -4.84 -11.12 -3.02
N GLY A 178 -5.23 -11.16 -1.75
CA GLY A 178 -6.05 -10.16 -1.10
C GLY A 178 -5.34 -8.83 -1.00
N PHE A 179 -6.09 -7.73 -0.95
CA PHE A 179 -5.53 -6.38 -0.94
C PHE A 179 -4.47 -6.19 0.16
N PHE A 180 -4.78 -6.61 1.39
CA PHE A 180 -3.84 -6.53 2.51
C PHE A 180 -2.69 -7.53 2.43
N GLU A 181 -2.86 -8.65 1.71
CA GLU A 181 -1.81 -9.67 1.64
C GLU A 181 -0.67 -9.29 0.70
N TYR A 182 -0.91 -8.40 -0.28
CA TYR A 182 0.13 -7.92 -1.20
C TYR A 182 0.46 -6.43 -1.03
N PHE A 183 -0.53 -5.58 -0.78
CA PHE A 183 -0.32 -4.13 -0.79
C PHE A 183 0.21 -3.61 0.55
N LEU A 184 -0.30 -4.12 1.68
CA LEU A 184 0.15 -3.71 3.02
C LEU A 184 1.67 -3.92 3.21
N PRO A 185 2.27 -5.07 2.82
CA PRO A 185 3.72 -5.26 2.83
C PRO A 185 4.52 -4.19 2.12
N LEU A 186 4.07 -3.80 0.93
CA LEU A 186 4.73 -2.76 0.13
C LEU A 186 4.56 -1.38 0.79
N MET A 187 3.41 -1.12 1.42
CA MET A 187 3.15 0.14 2.12
C MET A 187 3.93 0.24 3.43
N ALA A 188 4.17 -0.87 4.13
CA ALA A 188 5.05 -0.90 5.30
C ALA A 188 6.47 -0.44 4.94
N ILE A 189 7.06 -1.08 3.91
CA ILE A 189 8.40 -0.73 3.43
C ILE A 189 8.43 0.71 2.87
N LEU A 190 7.38 1.16 2.19
CA LEU A 190 7.26 2.55 1.75
C LEU A 190 7.30 3.54 2.92
N GLY A 191 6.72 3.18 4.08
CA GLY A 191 6.79 3.97 5.31
C GLY A 191 8.24 4.22 5.75
N ASP A 192 9.06 3.17 5.78
CA ASP A 192 10.49 3.29 6.13
C ASP A 192 11.24 4.20 5.14
N ILE A 193 10.94 4.08 3.85
CA ILE A 193 11.54 4.92 2.80
C ILE A 193 11.13 6.39 2.97
N ILE A 194 9.86 6.66 3.30
CA ILE A 194 9.36 8.03 3.57
C ILE A 194 10.06 8.64 4.78
N ASP A 195 10.20 7.90 5.88
CA ASP A 195 10.88 8.39 7.08
C ASP A 195 12.35 8.69 6.81
N LEU A 196 13.02 7.82 6.04
CA LEU A 196 14.39 8.05 5.61
C LEU A 196 14.51 9.29 4.70
N HIS A 197 13.61 9.47 3.74
CA HIS A 197 13.55 10.65 2.87
C HIS A 197 13.43 11.94 3.68
N HIS A 198 12.52 12.00 4.65
CA HIS A 198 12.37 13.19 5.49
C HIS A 198 13.55 13.39 6.44
N LYS A 199 14.19 12.32 6.94
CA LYS A 199 15.44 12.41 7.69
C LYS A 199 16.54 13.06 6.85
N ARG A 200 16.72 12.66 5.59
CA ARG A 200 17.71 13.24 4.65
C ARG A 200 17.51 14.75 4.47
N HIS A 201 16.26 15.21 4.50
CA HIS A 201 15.93 16.64 4.36
C HIS A 201 15.88 17.41 5.69
N HIS A 202 16.08 16.75 6.83
CA HIS A 202 16.00 17.37 8.14
C HIS A 202 17.23 18.26 8.42
N PRO A 203 17.08 19.53 8.84
CA PRO A 203 18.19 20.49 8.96
C PRO A 203 19.35 20.06 9.88
N ARG A 204 19.08 19.20 10.87
CA ARG A 204 20.09 18.71 11.82
C ARG A 204 20.47 17.25 11.62
N LEU A 205 19.62 16.46 10.94
CA LEU A 205 19.77 15.00 10.85
C LEU A 205 20.12 14.54 9.44
N GLY A 206 19.98 15.40 8.43
CA GLY A 206 20.27 15.06 7.03
C GLY A 206 21.75 14.78 6.74
N MET A 207 22.65 15.24 7.61
CA MET A 207 24.09 14.94 7.51
C MET A 207 24.50 13.65 8.24
N VAL A 208 23.56 13.01 8.95
CA VAL A 208 23.84 11.75 9.64
C VAL A 208 23.85 10.63 8.62
N ASP A 209 24.91 9.80 8.65
CA ASP A 209 25.01 8.62 7.81
C ASP A 209 23.74 7.77 7.85
N ASP A 210 23.31 7.35 6.67
CA ASP A 210 22.10 6.57 6.45
C ASP A 210 22.39 5.20 5.84
N SER A 211 23.67 4.81 5.71
CA SER A 211 24.09 3.53 5.15
C SER A 211 23.41 2.33 5.83
N HIS A 212 23.30 2.36 7.17
CA HIS A 212 22.68 1.27 7.92
C HIS A 212 21.14 1.21 7.73
N PRO A 213 20.37 2.31 7.90
CA PRO A 213 18.96 2.34 7.51
C PRO A 213 18.71 1.88 6.07
N VAL A 214 19.52 2.34 5.10
CA VAL A 214 19.39 1.92 3.70
C VAL A 214 19.59 0.40 3.57
N ALA A 215 20.58 -0.17 4.24
CA ALA A 215 20.83 -1.61 4.21
C ALA A 215 19.67 -2.43 4.79
N ILE A 216 19.05 -1.96 5.88
CA ILE A 216 17.86 -2.60 6.48
C ILE A 216 16.71 -2.60 5.47
N ILE A 217 16.39 -1.45 4.88
CA ILE A 217 15.28 -1.33 3.93
C ILE A 217 15.55 -2.18 2.68
N SER A 218 16.79 -2.20 2.18
CA SER A 218 17.17 -3.05 1.05
C SER A 218 16.99 -4.55 1.34
N ASP A 219 17.30 -5.00 2.56
CA ASP A 219 17.05 -6.37 3.00
C ASP A 219 15.54 -6.68 3.08
N LEU A 220 14.73 -5.74 3.57
CA LEU A 220 13.26 -5.87 3.57
C LEU A 220 12.71 -6.00 2.14
N LEU A 221 13.18 -5.17 1.21
CA LEU A 221 12.80 -5.24 -0.21
C LEU A 221 13.19 -6.59 -0.82
N THR A 222 14.40 -7.09 -0.53
CA THR A 222 14.88 -8.39 -1.02
C THR A 222 14.01 -9.55 -0.50
N LYS A 223 13.64 -9.52 0.78
CA LYS A 223 12.72 -10.51 1.37
C LYS A 223 11.32 -10.42 0.79
N CYS A 224 10.83 -9.20 0.55
CA CYS A 224 9.55 -8.96 -0.10
C CYS A 224 9.54 -9.51 -1.54
N GLU A 225 10.62 -9.28 -2.30
CA GLU A 225 10.81 -9.84 -3.64
C GLU A 225 10.73 -11.36 -3.63
N ALA A 226 11.47 -12.00 -2.72
CA ALA A 226 11.46 -13.45 -2.56
C ALA A 226 10.06 -13.99 -2.22
N SER A 227 9.28 -13.27 -1.42
CA SER A 227 7.89 -13.65 -1.09
C SER A 227 6.96 -13.57 -2.32
N ILE A 228 7.07 -12.52 -3.13
CA ILE A 228 6.31 -12.36 -4.39
C ILE A 228 6.65 -13.50 -5.37
N GLU A 229 7.94 -13.82 -5.50
CA GLU A 229 8.42 -14.90 -6.36
C GLU A 229 8.00 -16.28 -5.85
N GLY A 230 8.01 -16.49 -4.53
CA GLY A 230 7.53 -17.70 -3.88
C GLY A 230 6.06 -17.98 -4.21
N SER A 231 5.19 -16.97 -4.11
CA SER A 231 3.78 -17.08 -4.48
C SER A 231 3.59 -17.46 -5.95
N ARG A 232 4.42 -16.90 -6.85
CA ARG A 232 4.41 -17.26 -8.28
C ARG A 232 4.77 -18.73 -8.52
N ARG A 233 5.78 -19.26 -7.81
CA ARG A 233 6.25 -20.66 -7.95
C ARG A 233 5.32 -21.68 -7.30
N GLY A 234 4.75 -21.36 -6.15
CA GLY A 234 3.81 -22.24 -5.43
C GLY A 234 2.60 -22.63 -6.28
N ALA A 235 2.13 -21.72 -7.15
CA ALA A 235 1.05 -22.00 -8.08
C ALA A 235 1.42 -23.01 -9.19
N GLY A 236 2.70 -23.15 -9.55
CA GLY A 236 3.17 -24.11 -10.55
C GLY A 236 3.33 -25.54 -10.03
N HIS A 237 3.54 -25.73 -8.72
CA HIS A 237 3.78 -27.06 -8.13
C HIS A 237 2.48 -27.87 -7.92
N VAL A 238 1.34 -27.18 -7.74
CA VAL A 238 0.02 -27.84 -7.68
C VAL A 238 -0.36 -28.45 -9.03
N ASP A 239 0.14 -27.89 -10.14
CA ASP A 239 -0.15 -28.35 -11.50
C ASP A 239 0.58 -29.65 -11.89
N HIS A 240 1.76 -29.96 -11.32
CA HIS A 240 2.50 -31.21 -11.64
C HIS A 240 1.98 -32.44 -10.89
N ASN A 241 1.44 -32.27 -9.68
CA ASN A 241 0.91 -33.39 -8.90
C ASN A 241 -0.51 -33.80 -9.35
N ALA A 242 -1.25 -32.90 -10.02
CA ALA A 242 -2.60 -33.20 -10.52
C ALA A 242 -2.60 -34.05 -11.81
N THR A 243 -1.53 -34.02 -12.60
CA THR A 243 -1.44 -34.75 -13.89
C THR A 243 -0.84 -36.15 -13.77
N LEU A 244 -0.28 -36.53 -12.61
CA LEU A 244 0.41 -37.81 -12.42
C LEU A 244 -0.31 -38.80 -11.48
N SER A 245 -1.62 -38.67 -11.31
CA SER A 245 -2.42 -39.62 -10.52
C SER A 245 -3.23 -40.56 -11.42
N THR A 246 -2.55 -41.52 -12.05
CA THR A 246 -3.20 -42.77 -12.52
C THR A 246 -3.25 -43.75 -11.34
N PRO A 247 -4.39 -44.41 -11.06
CA PRO A 247 -4.51 -45.31 -9.93
C PRO A 247 -3.86 -46.66 -10.28
N THR A 248 -2.64 -46.90 -9.79
CA THR A 248 -2.04 -48.24 -9.82
C THR A 248 -2.13 -48.84 -8.43
N THR A 249 -3.06 -49.77 -8.27
CA THR A 249 -3.25 -50.65 -7.11
C THR A 249 -1.99 -51.47 -6.86
N ILE A 250 -1.27 -51.24 -5.76
CA ILE A 250 -0.31 -52.21 -5.20
C ILE A 250 -0.49 -52.21 -3.66
N GLY A 251 -0.73 -53.40 -3.12
CA GLY A 251 -1.03 -53.64 -1.70
C GLY A 251 0.16 -53.46 -0.74
N PRO A 252 -0.06 -53.62 0.58
CA PRO A 252 0.87 -53.16 1.59
C PRO A 252 2.05 -54.12 1.77
N SER A 253 3.27 -53.57 1.82
CA SER A 253 4.49 -54.33 2.14
C SER A 253 4.87 -54.15 3.61
N ILE A 254 5.05 -55.28 4.28
CA ILE A 254 5.36 -55.49 5.70
C ILE A 254 6.84 -55.14 5.98
N LYS A 255 7.21 -53.85 6.01
CA LYS A 255 8.60 -53.47 6.34
C LYS A 255 8.81 -52.33 7.35
N ASP A 256 7.77 -51.65 7.83
CA ASP A 256 7.94 -50.51 8.75
C ASP A 256 7.63 -50.83 10.22
N LEU A 257 7.63 -52.10 10.62
CA LEU A 257 7.22 -52.54 11.96
C LEU A 257 8.32 -52.59 13.02
N LEU A 258 9.58 -52.19 12.74
CA LEU A 258 10.65 -52.32 13.73
C LEU A 258 11.68 -51.19 13.62
N CYS A 259 11.53 -50.15 14.45
CA CYS A 259 12.63 -49.50 15.16
C CYS A 259 12.07 -48.52 16.20
N THR A 260 11.94 -49.01 17.43
CA THR A 260 11.86 -48.21 18.65
C THR A 260 13.29 -47.87 19.09
N ASP A 261 13.63 -46.59 19.23
CA ASP A 261 14.33 -46.11 20.44
C ASP A 261 14.39 -44.57 20.55
N THR A 262 13.78 -44.11 21.64
CA THR A 262 14.00 -42.95 22.52
C THR A 262 15.07 -41.91 22.14
N THR A 263 14.67 -40.65 21.88
CA THR A 263 15.28 -39.40 22.38
C THR A 263 14.39 -38.17 22.07
N LEU A 264 14.48 -37.13 22.91
CA LEU A 264 13.66 -35.89 22.99
C LEU A 264 13.30 -35.21 21.64
N PRO A 265 12.08 -34.64 21.49
CA PRO A 265 11.75 -33.82 20.32
C PRO A 265 12.01 -32.31 20.53
N SER A 266 12.88 -31.75 19.68
CA SER A 266 12.87 -30.34 19.29
C SER A 266 11.65 -30.05 18.41
N ALA A 267 10.89 -29.00 18.76
CA ALA A 267 9.68 -28.61 18.05
C ALA A 267 9.98 -28.06 16.65
N THR A 268 9.90 -28.92 15.63
CA THR A 268 9.67 -28.54 14.24
C THR A 268 8.41 -29.30 13.81
N GLN A 269 7.24 -28.69 13.94
CA GLN A 269 5.98 -29.33 13.55
C GLN A 269 5.74 -29.13 12.06
N THR A 270 6.01 -30.16 11.27
CA THR A 270 5.46 -30.36 9.94
C THR A 270 4.04 -30.90 10.07
N PHE A 271 3.05 -30.09 9.69
CA PHE A 271 1.64 -30.51 9.64
C PHE A 271 1.38 -31.43 8.43
N PRO A 272 0.50 -32.44 8.55
CA PRO A 272 0.02 -33.19 7.39
C PRO A 272 -0.93 -32.31 6.54
N PRO A 273 -1.04 -32.53 5.22
CA PRO A 273 -1.94 -31.75 4.39
C PRO A 273 -3.40 -32.08 4.74
N ASN A 274 -4.13 -31.09 5.25
CA ASN A 274 -5.59 -31.16 5.37
C ASN A 274 -6.19 -31.42 3.98
N ASN A 275 -7.01 -32.46 3.86
CA ASN A 275 -7.81 -32.75 2.68
C ASN A 275 -8.90 -31.70 2.52
N VAL A 276 -8.54 -30.53 1.98
CA VAL A 276 -9.50 -29.54 1.48
C VAL A 276 -9.92 -29.98 0.07
N PRO A 277 -11.23 -30.13 -0.22
CA PRO A 277 -11.70 -30.43 -1.57
C PRO A 277 -11.12 -29.42 -2.57
N ALA A 278 -10.52 -29.93 -3.63
CA ALA A 278 -10.01 -29.14 -4.74
C ALA A 278 -11.07 -28.13 -5.22
N PRO A 279 -10.78 -26.81 -5.26
CA PRO A 279 -11.75 -25.84 -5.75
C PRO A 279 -12.07 -26.10 -7.23
N PRO A 280 -13.31 -25.82 -7.68
CA PRO A 280 -13.76 -26.12 -9.03
C PRO A 280 -12.90 -25.40 -10.10
N PRO A 281 -12.82 -25.93 -11.33
CA PRO A 281 -11.90 -25.44 -12.36
C PRO A 281 -12.06 -23.96 -12.72
N LYS A 282 -13.27 -23.39 -12.58
CA LYS A 282 -13.54 -21.96 -12.77
C LYS A 282 -12.96 -21.08 -11.66
N SER A 283 -12.94 -21.56 -10.42
CA SER A 283 -12.29 -20.88 -9.28
C SER A 283 -10.78 -20.83 -9.52
N ARG A 284 -10.18 -21.97 -9.86
CA ARG A 284 -8.74 -22.09 -10.12
C ARG A 284 -8.22 -21.16 -11.21
N ALA A 285 -9.00 -20.95 -12.27
CA ALA A 285 -8.65 -20.03 -13.34
C ALA A 285 -8.72 -18.55 -12.91
N LYS A 286 -9.76 -18.18 -12.14
CA LYS A 286 -9.91 -16.84 -11.55
C LYS A 286 -8.75 -16.55 -10.60
N ASP A 287 -8.40 -17.50 -9.73
CA ASP A 287 -7.30 -17.40 -8.78
C ASP A 287 -5.95 -17.23 -9.49
N ARG A 288 -5.74 -17.95 -10.60
CA ARG A 288 -4.53 -17.83 -11.43
C ARG A 288 -4.42 -16.48 -12.13
N SER A 289 -5.52 -15.96 -12.68
CA SER A 289 -5.52 -14.64 -13.33
C SER A 289 -5.25 -13.52 -12.33
N ARG A 290 -5.87 -13.60 -11.14
CA ARG A 290 -5.64 -12.66 -10.05
C ARG A 290 -4.21 -12.73 -9.55
N LEU A 291 -3.66 -13.93 -9.38
CA LEU A 291 -2.26 -14.13 -8.97
C LEU A 291 -1.30 -13.46 -9.96
N ARG A 292 -1.50 -13.64 -11.27
CA ARG A 292 -0.67 -12.99 -12.30
C ARG A 292 -0.71 -11.47 -12.20
N LEU A 293 -1.91 -10.89 -12.03
CA LEU A 293 -2.07 -9.44 -11.85
C LEU A 293 -1.36 -8.97 -10.58
N VAL A 294 -1.64 -9.58 -9.44
CA VAL A 294 -1.03 -9.22 -8.15
C VAL A 294 0.48 -9.31 -8.23
N THR A 295 1.04 -10.39 -8.77
CA THR A 295 2.49 -10.51 -8.95
C THR A 295 3.04 -9.37 -9.80
N ALA A 296 2.46 -9.09 -10.97
CA ALA A 296 2.97 -8.04 -11.87
C ALA A 296 2.90 -6.64 -11.24
N TYR A 297 1.77 -6.29 -10.60
CA TYR A 297 1.60 -5.02 -9.89
C TYR A 297 2.54 -4.90 -8.68
N SER A 298 2.67 -5.94 -7.87
CA SER A 298 3.58 -5.96 -6.72
C SER A 298 5.05 -5.84 -7.15
N THR A 299 5.46 -6.55 -8.21
CA THR A 299 6.81 -6.43 -8.77
C THR A 299 7.09 -5.01 -9.28
N HIS A 300 6.13 -4.38 -9.96
CA HIS A 300 6.29 -2.98 -10.38
C HIS A 300 6.50 -2.05 -9.17
N ILE A 301 5.59 -2.10 -8.19
CA ILE A 301 5.67 -1.24 -7.01
C ILE A 301 6.99 -1.50 -6.26
N LEU A 302 7.38 -2.75 -6.06
CA LEU A 302 8.64 -3.11 -5.42
C LEU A 302 9.85 -2.46 -6.10
N HIS A 303 9.95 -2.52 -7.42
CA HIS A 303 11.03 -1.85 -8.15
C HIS A 303 10.95 -0.32 -8.02
N VAL A 304 9.76 0.26 -7.95
CA VAL A 304 9.61 1.69 -7.67
C VAL A 304 10.08 2.03 -6.25
N LEU A 305 9.85 1.17 -5.26
CA LEU A 305 10.38 1.35 -3.90
C LEU A 305 11.92 1.34 -3.89
N HIS A 306 12.57 0.46 -4.66
CA HIS A 306 14.03 0.54 -4.86
C HIS A 306 14.47 1.87 -5.49
N VAL A 307 13.74 2.35 -6.50
CA VAL A 307 14.02 3.66 -7.12
C VAL A 307 13.89 4.79 -6.09
N LEU A 308 12.86 4.76 -5.24
CA LEU A 308 12.64 5.75 -4.19
C LEU A 308 13.69 5.69 -3.08
N LEU A 309 14.20 4.50 -2.74
CA LEU A 309 15.21 4.34 -1.70
C LEU A 309 16.57 4.95 -2.10
N HIS A 310 16.99 4.69 -3.34
CA HIS A 310 18.32 5.07 -3.83
C HIS A 310 18.34 6.38 -4.62
N GLY A 311 17.19 6.81 -5.13
CA GLY A 311 17.06 7.91 -6.06
C GLY A 311 16.62 9.22 -5.42
N LYS A 312 16.82 10.31 -6.14
CA LYS A 312 16.13 11.56 -5.83
C LYS A 312 14.63 11.37 -6.06
N TRP A 313 13.77 12.09 -5.35
CA TRP A 313 12.31 11.98 -5.57
C TRP A 313 11.78 13.02 -6.58
N ASP A 314 12.57 14.03 -6.89
CA ASP A 314 12.18 15.17 -7.73
C ASP A 314 12.80 15.10 -9.13
N ALA A 315 11.96 15.05 -10.16
CA ALA A 315 12.40 14.90 -11.54
C ALA A 315 13.29 16.04 -12.05
N ILE A 316 13.04 17.28 -11.64
CA ILE A 316 13.88 18.41 -12.05
C ILE A 316 15.23 18.34 -11.33
N SER A 317 15.25 18.02 -10.03
CA SER A 317 16.52 17.82 -9.31
C SER A 317 17.35 16.65 -9.85
N MET A 318 16.71 15.63 -10.43
CA MET A 318 17.41 14.60 -11.20
C MET A 318 18.00 15.12 -12.51
N LEU A 319 17.28 15.97 -13.24
CA LEU A 319 17.72 16.51 -14.53
C LEU A 319 18.88 17.51 -14.38
N ASP A 320 18.79 18.37 -13.35
CA ASP A 320 19.79 19.39 -13.06
C ASP A 320 21.12 18.76 -12.62
N ASP A 321 21.07 17.69 -11.81
CA ASP A 321 22.23 16.87 -11.41
C ASP A 321 23.40 17.68 -10.78
N ASP A 322 23.09 18.67 -9.94
CA ASP A 322 24.06 19.59 -9.35
C ASP A 322 25.15 18.92 -8.46
N ASP A 323 24.96 17.67 -8.06
CA ASP A 323 25.79 16.90 -7.13
C ASP A 323 26.50 15.70 -7.79
N ASP A 324 26.53 15.64 -9.13
CA ASP A 324 27.09 14.54 -9.92
C ASP A 324 26.50 13.15 -9.58
N TRP A 325 25.28 13.10 -9.06
CA TRP A 325 24.61 11.88 -8.60
C TRP A 325 24.54 10.81 -9.69
N ILE A 326 24.42 11.18 -10.96
CA ILE A 326 24.38 10.24 -12.10
C ILE A 326 25.64 9.34 -12.17
N THR A 327 26.77 9.77 -11.61
CA THR A 327 28.01 8.97 -11.61
C THR A 327 28.10 7.98 -10.44
N SER A 328 27.17 8.04 -9.51
CA SER A 328 27.20 7.29 -8.26
C SER A 328 26.71 5.83 -8.41
N PRO A 329 27.09 4.93 -7.48
CA PRO A 329 26.53 3.59 -7.42
C PRO A 329 25.00 3.56 -7.19
N SER A 330 24.46 4.55 -6.46
CA SER A 330 23.03 4.61 -6.18
C SER A 330 22.22 4.91 -7.45
N PHE A 331 22.77 5.72 -8.37
CA PHE A 331 22.19 5.90 -9.69
C PHE A 331 22.09 4.59 -10.48
N ASN A 332 23.15 3.77 -10.49
CA ASN A 332 23.12 2.48 -11.19
C ASN A 332 22.04 1.52 -10.65
N ASN A 333 21.82 1.54 -9.33
CA ASN A 333 20.73 0.78 -8.72
C ASN A 333 19.36 1.32 -9.18
N CYS A 334 19.14 2.64 -9.13
CA CYS A 334 17.91 3.26 -9.64
C CYS A 334 17.66 2.97 -11.11
N ALA A 335 18.71 3.07 -11.94
CA ALA A 335 18.70 2.80 -13.37
C ALA A 335 18.18 1.38 -13.67
N SER A 336 18.80 0.39 -13.03
CA SER A 336 18.43 -1.02 -13.19
C SER A 336 16.97 -1.26 -12.80
N HIS A 337 16.56 -0.76 -11.63
CA HIS A 337 15.20 -0.95 -11.14
C HIS A 337 14.15 -0.15 -11.93
N ALA A 338 14.48 1.01 -12.50
CA ALA A 338 13.55 1.74 -13.37
C ALA A 338 13.26 0.98 -14.68
N ILE A 339 14.29 0.34 -15.26
CA ILE A 339 14.11 -0.55 -16.42
C ILE A 339 13.28 -1.76 -16.02
N ALA A 340 13.58 -2.43 -14.90
CA ALA A 340 12.81 -3.58 -14.42
C ALA A 340 11.35 -3.20 -14.12
N ALA A 341 11.10 -2.02 -13.53
CA ALA A 341 9.76 -1.49 -13.30
C ALA A 341 8.99 -1.32 -14.62
N SER A 342 9.64 -0.85 -15.69
CA SER A 342 9.01 -0.74 -17.02
C SER A 342 8.67 -2.10 -17.64
N GLN A 343 9.49 -3.12 -17.41
CA GLN A 343 9.23 -4.49 -17.85
C GLN A 343 8.02 -5.07 -17.11
N ALA A 344 7.90 -4.81 -15.81
CA ALA A 344 6.71 -5.17 -15.04
C ALA A 344 5.45 -4.47 -15.58
N VAL A 345 5.53 -3.18 -15.98
CA VAL A 345 4.42 -2.49 -16.66
C VAL A 345 4.04 -3.17 -17.98
N SER A 346 5.01 -3.64 -18.76
CA SER A 346 4.70 -4.41 -19.98
C SER A 346 3.87 -5.65 -19.67
N GLN A 347 4.24 -6.41 -18.63
CA GLN A 347 3.48 -7.60 -18.19
C GLN A 347 2.09 -7.24 -17.65
N ILE A 348 1.96 -6.09 -16.96
CA ILE A 348 0.67 -5.56 -16.52
C ILE A 348 -0.22 -5.29 -17.73
N LEU A 349 0.28 -4.57 -18.74
CA LEU A 349 -0.50 -4.19 -19.91
C LEU A 349 -0.94 -5.39 -20.79
N GLU A 350 -0.24 -6.52 -20.71
CA GLU A 350 -0.67 -7.77 -21.35
C GLU A 350 -1.92 -8.37 -20.70
N SER A 351 -2.09 -8.18 -19.39
CA SER A 351 -3.17 -8.78 -18.59
C SER A 351 -4.28 -7.79 -18.20
N ASP A 352 -3.95 -6.50 -18.12
CA ASP A 352 -4.82 -5.38 -17.72
C ASP A 352 -4.48 -4.12 -18.55
N PRO A 353 -4.84 -4.10 -19.85
CA PRO A 353 -4.47 -3.02 -20.78
C PRO A 353 -5.10 -1.67 -20.43
N GLU A 354 -6.18 -1.66 -19.66
CA GLU A 354 -6.90 -0.46 -19.23
C GLU A 354 -6.54 -0.03 -17.79
N LEU A 355 -5.61 -0.74 -17.12
CA LEU A 355 -5.15 -0.45 -15.75
C LEU A 355 -6.30 -0.39 -14.71
N THR A 356 -7.26 -1.28 -14.86
CA THR A 356 -8.49 -1.34 -14.06
C THR A 356 -8.34 -2.09 -12.75
N PHE A 357 -7.25 -2.84 -12.57
CA PHE A 357 -7.02 -3.63 -11.36
C PHE A 357 -6.75 -2.75 -10.13
N MET A 358 -6.02 -1.64 -10.29
CA MET A 358 -5.66 -0.74 -9.19
C MET A 358 -5.70 0.76 -9.59
N PRO A 359 -6.85 1.25 -10.10
CA PRO A 359 -6.94 2.50 -10.85
C PRO A 359 -6.60 3.73 -10.03
N TYR A 360 -6.96 3.74 -8.74
CA TYR A 360 -6.67 4.87 -7.84
C TYR A 360 -5.21 4.90 -7.39
N LEU A 361 -4.65 3.76 -6.95
CA LEU A 361 -3.36 3.73 -6.26
C LEU A 361 -2.17 3.70 -7.23
N PHE A 362 -2.34 3.16 -8.44
CA PHE A 362 -1.20 2.81 -9.30
C PHE A 362 -0.44 4.01 -9.88
N GLY A 363 -1.14 5.12 -10.12
CA GLY A 363 -0.60 6.26 -10.86
C GLY A 363 0.66 6.89 -10.25
N ILE A 364 0.75 6.97 -8.91
CA ILE A 364 1.93 7.53 -8.24
C ILE A 364 3.18 6.65 -8.42
N TYR A 365 3.01 5.33 -8.44
CA TYR A 365 4.12 4.40 -8.63
C TYR A 365 4.59 4.40 -10.08
N LEU A 366 3.66 4.45 -11.05
CA LEU A 366 3.99 4.68 -12.46
C LEU A 366 4.74 6.00 -12.66
N LEU A 367 4.36 7.06 -11.94
CA LEU A 367 5.01 8.36 -12.02
C LEU A 367 6.44 8.29 -11.51
N HIS A 368 6.65 7.85 -10.26
CA HIS A 368 8.00 7.79 -9.69
C HIS A 368 8.92 6.80 -10.41
N GLY A 369 8.38 5.66 -10.88
CA GLY A 369 9.14 4.71 -11.70
C GLY A 369 9.61 5.27 -13.04
N SER A 370 8.98 6.35 -13.53
CA SER A 370 9.26 6.93 -14.84
C SER A 370 10.25 8.10 -14.83
N PHE A 371 10.59 8.68 -13.68
CA PHE A 371 11.50 9.83 -13.60
C PHE A 371 12.92 9.50 -14.10
N ILE A 372 13.44 8.33 -13.77
CA ILE A 372 14.76 7.88 -14.26
C ILE A 372 14.75 7.66 -15.78
N LEU A 373 13.65 7.14 -16.33
CA LEU A 373 13.51 6.96 -17.78
C LEU A 373 13.44 8.30 -18.51
N LEU A 374 12.80 9.30 -17.91
CA LEU A 374 12.81 10.68 -18.41
C LEU A 374 14.23 11.25 -18.44
N LEU A 375 15.02 11.02 -17.38
CA LEU A 375 16.43 11.43 -17.34
C LEU A 375 17.26 10.73 -18.43
N PHE A 376 17.08 9.42 -18.65
CA PHE A 376 17.76 8.74 -19.74
C PHE A 376 17.39 9.30 -21.10
N ALA A 377 16.10 9.51 -21.35
CA ALA A 377 15.63 10.08 -22.60
C ALA A 377 16.23 11.48 -22.84
N ASP A 378 16.29 12.32 -21.81
CA ASP A 378 16.89 13.67 -21.93
C ASP A 378 18.40 13.63 -22.21
N ARG A 379 19.12 12.61 -21.74
CA ARG A 379 20.57 12.45 -21.92
C ARG A 379 20.96 11.67 -23.18
N MET A 380 20.05 10.93 -23.81
CA MET A 380 20.29 10.18 -25.06
C MET A 380 21.01 10.98 -26.16
N PRO A 381 20.72 12.28 -26.41
CA PRO A 381 21.41 13.05 -27.44
C PRO A 381 22.92 13.16 -27.20
N ARG A 382 23.38 13.02 -25.94
CA ARG A 382 24.80 13.12 -25.56
C ARG A 382 25.49 11.77 -25.52
N VAL A 383 24.78 10.70 -25.18
CA VAL A 383 25.36 9.36 -24.91
C VAL A 383 25.10 8.36 -26.06
N GLY A 384 24.17 8.68 -26.97
CA GLY A 384 23.76 7.83 -28.08
C GLY A 384 22.46 7.05 -27.82
N PRO A 385 21.84 6.49 -28.88
CA PRO A 385 20.56 5.79 -28.78
C PRO A 385 20.68 4.50 -27.96
N ASN A 386 19.66 4.20 -27.17
CA ASN A 386 19.58 2.97 -26.37
C ASN A 386 18.19 2.33 -26.51
N GLN A 387 18.13 1.23 -27.25
CA GLN A 387 16.88 0.53 -27.56
C GLN A 387 16.12 0.06 -26.30
N SER A 388 16.84 -0.36 -25.25
CA SER A 388 16.20 -0.80 -24.00
C SER A 388 15.45 0.34 -23.32
N VAL A 389 16.04 1.54 -23.32
CA VAL A 389 15.43 2.74 -22.74
C VAL A 389 14.30 3.25 -23.62
N GLU A 390 14.43 3.21 -24.95
CA GLU A 390 13.34 3.58 -25.85
C GLU A 390 12.11 2.70 -25.65
N LEU A 391 12.31 1.37 -25.56
CA LEU A 391 11.24 0.41 -25.29
C LEU A 391 10.59 0.67 -23.92
N ALA A 392 11.40 0.95 -22.89
CA ALA A 392 10.91 1.31 -21.57
C ALA A 392 10.06 2.59 -21.61
N CYS A 393 10.52 3.63 -22.31
CA CYS A 393 9.78 4.88 -22.47
C CYS A 393 8.45 4.68 -23.20
N GLU A 394 8.43 3.94 -24.32
CA GLU A 394 7.20 3.66 -25.06
C GLU A 394 6.19 2.86 -24.24
N THR A 395 6.66 1.89 -23.45
CA THR A 395 5.82 1.10 -22.54
C THR A 395 5.14 1.99 -21.51
N ILE A 396 5.90 2.89 -20.91
CA ILE A 396 5.42 3.84 -19.91
C ILE A 396 4.51 4.92 -20.53
N ILE A 397 4.77 5.37 -21.76
CA ILE A 397 3.89 6.26 -22.54
C ILE A 397 2.52 5.61 -22.82
N ARG A 398 2.47 4.27 -22.95
CA ARG A 398 1.20 3.54 -23.12
C ARG A 398 0.39 3.49 -21.82
N ALA A 399 1.07 3.33 -20.68
CA ALA A 399 0.45 3.22 -19.37
C ALA A 399 0.05 4.56 -18.73
N HIS A 400 0.74 5.66 -19.04
CA HIS A 400 0.52 6.95 -18.36
C HIS A 400 -0.69 7.74 -18.84
N GLU A 401 -1.27 8.49 -17.91
CA GLU A 401 -2.30 9.50 -18.17
C GLU A 401 -1.81 10.66 -19.06
N LYS A 402 -2.77 11.43 -19.60
CA LYS A 402 -2.57 12.45 -20.64
C LYS A 402 -1.43 13.45 -20.38
N ASN A 403 -1.17 13.87 -19.14
CA ASN A 403 -0.21 14.95 -18.84
C ASN A 403 1.25 14.47 -18.82
N PHE A 404 1.59 13.48 -17.99
CA PHE A 404 2.96 12.94 -17.97
C PHE A 404 3.32 12.28 -19.31
N ARG A 405 2.35 11.59 -19.93
CA ARG A 405 2.47 11.04 -21.28
C ARG A 405 2.91 12.08 -22.31
N LYS A 406 2.41 13.32 -22.24
CA LYS A 406 2.85 14.42 -23.12
C LYS A 406 4.31 14.81 -22.88
N VAL A 407 4.73 14.91 -21.61
CA VAL A 407 6.11 15.26 -21.24
C VAL A 407 7.09 14.21 -21.76
N LEU A 408 6.88 12.93 -21.42
CA LEU A 408 7.78 11.84 -21.80
C LEU A 408 7.82 11.65 -23.33
N ARG A 409 6.67 11.76 -24.00
CA ARG A 409 6.58 11.70 -25.46
C ARG A 409 7.32 12.85 -26.15
N SER A 410 7.18 14.07 -25.64
CA SER A 410 7.91 15.24 -26.16
C SER A 410 9.42 15.05 -26.01
N THR A 411 9.89 14.57 -24.86
CA THR A 411 11.32 14.22 -24.68
C THR A 411 11.77 13.17 -25.69
N LEU A 412 11.04 12.05 -25.82
CA LEU A 412 11.42 10.96 -26.72
C LEU A 412 11.40 11.37 -28.20
N TYR A 413 10.43 12.20 -28.63
CA TYR A 413 10.37 12.67 -30.02
C TYR A 413 11.41 13.76 -30.32
N SER A 414 11.71 14.64 -29.38
CA SER A 414 12.82 15.60 -29.52
C SER A 414 14.16 14.90 -29.72
N VAL A 415 14.35 13.71 -29.12
CA VAL A 415 15.55 12.89 -29.33
C VAL A 415 15.55 12.22 -30.72
N ARG A 416 14.37 11.80 -31.21
CA ARG A 416 14.22 11.12 -32.51
C ARG A 416 14.23 12.06 -33.72
N GLY A 417 13.88 13.32 -33.53
CA GLY A 417 13.78 14.32 -34.59
C GLY A 417 14.58 15.56 -34.26
N SER A 418 15.53 15.92 -35.13
CA SER A 418 16.29 17.17 -35.05
C SER A 418 15.37 18.37 -35.38
N SER A 419 14.54 18.82 -34.43
CA SER A 419 13.68 19.99 -34.60
C SER A 419 14.33 21.24 -33.97
N PRO A 420 14.31 22.41 -34.63
CA PRO A 420 14.86 23.65 -34.08
C PRO A 420 14.03 24.26 -32.91
N THR A 421 12.97 23.60 -32.44
CA THR A 421 12.13 23.98 -31.29
C THR A 421 12.60 23.43 -29.93
N GLU A 422 13.78 22.80 -29.86
CA GLU A 422 14.33 22.13 -28.66
C GLU A 422 14.26 22.97 -27.38
N TRP A 423 14.56 24.28 -27.45
CA TRP A 423 14.60 25.16 -26.27
C TRP A 423 13.20 25.48 -25.71
N GLU A 424 12.22 25.75 -26.57
CA GLU A 424 10.85 26.04 -26.15
C GLU A 424 10.17 24.79 -25.58
N GLU A 425 10.44 23.64 -26.20
CA GLU A 425 9.98 22.34 -25.72
C GLU A 425 10.63 21.96 -24.38
N HIS A 426 11.94 22.19 -24.24
CA HIS A 426 12.65 22.02 -22.96
C HIS A 426 12.04 22.89 -21.85
N ASN A 427 11.79 24.17 -22.11
CA ASN A 427 11.16 25.06 -21.14
C ASN A 427 9.71 24.67 -20.82
N ALA A 428 8.94 24.21 -21.82
CA ALA A 428 7.59 23.70 -21.60
C ALA A 428 7.58 22.44 -20.72
N ARG A 429 8.53 21.50 -20.95
CA ARG A 429 8.73 20.31 -20.13
C ARG A 429 9.05 20.69 -18.68
N ARG A 430 10.01 21.59 -18.45
CA ARG A 430 10.36 22.06 -17.11
C ARG A 430 9.20 22.76 -16.40
N ARG A 431 8.42 23.57 -17.11
CA ARG A 431 7.20 24.18 -16.54
C ARG A 431 6.18 23.13 -16.10
N ALA A 432 5.95 22.10 -16.91
CA ALA A 432 5.03 21.02 -16.55
C ALA A 432 5.51 20.23 -15.32
N LEU A 433 6.81 19.93 -15.23
CA LEU A 433 7.39 19.25 -14.07
C LEU A 433 7.42 20.14 -12.83
N SER A 434 7.60 21.46 -12.97
CA SER A 434 7.68 22.38 -11.83
C SER A 434 6.38 22.48 -11.03
N LEU A 435 5.25 22.04 -11.60
CA LEU A 435 3.97 21.93 -10.92
C LEU A 435 3.98 20.84 -9.83
N TYR A 436 4.85 19.83 -9.97
CA TYR A 436 4.89 18.66 -9.09
C TYR A 436 6.31 18.42 -8.58
N ARG A 437 6.52 18.71 -7.30
CA ARG A 437 7.87 18.81 -6.72
C ARG A 437 7.98 18.05 -5.40
N TRP A 438 9.02 17.23 -5.26
CA TRP A 438 9.33 16.44 -4.05
C TRP A 438 10.60 16.93 -3.36
N THR A 439 10.79 18.24 -3.38
CA THR A 439 11.88 18.93 -2.69
C THR A 439 11.42 19.51 -1.36
N LYS A 440 12.35 19.95 -0.53
CA LYS A 440 12.06 20.56 0.78
C LYS A 440 11.08 21.73 0.64
N GLY A 441 9.94 21.63 1.33
CA GLY A 441 8.88 22.64 1.33
C GLY A 441 7.90 22.56 0.16
N ALA A 442 8.13 21.69 -0.82
CA ALA A 442 7.19 21.40 -1.88
C ALA A 442 6.17 20.33 -1.47
N LYS A 443 5.04 20.26 -2.19
CA LYS A 443 3.86 19.49 -1.80
C LYS A 443 3.54 18.29 -2.72
N GLY A 444 4.52 17.79 -3.49
CA GLY A 444 4.31 16.69 -4.44
C GLY A 444 3.22 17.03 -5.45
N LEU A 445 2.16 16.21 -5.50
CA LEU A 445 0.98 16.38 -6.36
C LEU A 445 -0.05 17.40 -5.87
N ALA A 446 0.12 18.01 -4.69
CA ALA A 446 -0.83 18.98 -4.16
C ALA A 446 -0.55 20.36 -4.76
N LEU A 447 -1.35 20.69 -5.79
CA LEU A 447 -1.44 22.02 -6.39
C LEU A 447 -2.13 23.01 -5.45
#